data_AF-A0AAV0L0J2-F1
#
_entry.id   AF-A0AAV0L0J2-F1
#
_cell.length_a   1.000
_cell.length_b   1.000
_cell.length_c   1.000
_cell.angle_alpha   90.00
_cell.angle_beta   90.00
_cell.angle_gamma   90.00
#
_symmetry.space_group_name_H-M   'P 1'
#
loop_
_entity.id
_entity.type
_entity.pdbx_description
1 polymer ?
#
loop_
_entity_poly.entity_id
_entity_poly.type
_entity_poly.pdbx_seq_one_letter_code
_entity_poly.pdbx_strand_id
1 'polypeptide(L)'
;MEKYSTSCRLILCCNSSSKVTEAIRSRCLNVRINAPAQEQIVRVLDFIGKKEGLEVPPGFTARIAEKSNRSLRRAILSFETCRVQQYPFKNYQEISPLEWEEYVSTLSSDIMKEQSPKRLFEVRGKLYELLVNCIPPEILLKVHRMRLGQKAIFHLEGNFRSYILDSTILIIRGRGKQLPHFKFAASGAFLGWLFSDTGNIHRLILGR
;
A
#
# COMPACT_ATOMS: atom_id res chain seq x y z
N MET A 1 4.41 -32.40 -5.01
CA MET A 1 2.97 -32.44 -5.39
C MET A 1 2.60 -33.81 -5.95
N GLU A 2 3.38 -34.37 -6.89
CA GLU A 2 3.06 -35.65 -7.55
C GLU A 2 3.18 -36.88 -6.63
N LYS A 3 4.24 -36.94 -5.79
CA LYS A 3 4.53 -38.10 -4.92
C LYS A 3 3.40 -38.51 -3.97
N TYR A 4 2.55 -37.58 -3.55
CA TYR A 4 1.47 -37.82 -2.58
C TYR A 4 0.09 -37.41 -3.11
N SER A 5 -0.06 -37.35 -4.43
CA SER A 5 -1.30 -36.87 -5.08
C SER A 5 -2.53 -37.75 -4.82
N THR A 6 -2.34 -39.02 -4.45
CA THR A 6 -3.39 -39.98 -4.07
C THR A 6 -3.96 -39.70 -2.68
N SER A 7 -3.12 -39.20 -1.76
CA SER A 7 -3.47 -39.03 -0.35
C SER A 7 -3.73 -37.57 0.03
N CYS A 8 -3.26 -36.60 -0.76
CA CYS A 8 -3.36 -35.18 -0.45
C CYS A 8 -3.79 -34.36 -1.68
N ARG A 9 -4.78 -33.48 -1.48
CA ARG A 9 -5.17 -32.44 -2.44
C ARG A 9 -4.66 -31.09 -1.94
N LEU A 10 -4.00 -30.33 -2.81
CA LEU A 10 -3.44 -29.02 -2.46
C LEU A 10 -4.29 -27.91 -3.08
N ILE A 11 -4.59 -26.88 -2.28
CA ILE A 11 -5.22 -25.64 -2.73
C ILE A 11 -4.21 -24.53 -2.51
N LEU A 12 -3.78 -23.89 -3.59
CA LEU A 12 -2.77 -22.83 -3.58
C LEU A 12 -3.45 -21.47 -3.76
N CYS A 13 -3.44 -20.66 -2.71
CA CYS A 13 -4.00 -19.30 -2.75
C CYS A 13 -2.91 -18.28 -3.11
N CYS A 14 -3.07 -17.59 -4.25
CA CYS A 14 -2.16 -16.54 -4.67
C CYS A 14 -2.90 -15.36 -5.31
N ASN A 15 -2.35 -14.16 -5.19
CA ASN A 15 -2.95 -12.93 -5.75
C ASN A 15 -2.52 -12.65 -7.19
N SER A 16 -1.41 -13.24 -7.63
CA SER A 16 -0.86 -13.06 -8.98
C SER A 16 -0.27 -14.37 -9.47
N SER A 17 -0.79 -14.88 -10.58
CA SER A 17 -0.32 -16.11 -11.23
C SER A 17 1.06 -15.93 -11.87
N SER A 18 1.48 -14.70 -12.20
CA SER A 18 2.75 -14.39 -12.87
C SER A 18 3.97 -14.77 -12.03
N LYS A 19 3.86 -14.74 -10.69
CA LYS A 19 4.93 -15.14 -9.77
C LYS A 19 5.00 -16.66 -9.54
N VAL A 20 4.01 -17.42 -10.03
CA VAL A 20 3.93 -18.87 -9.88
C VAL A 20 4.70 -19.53 -11.03
N THR A 21 5.53 -20.51 -10.71
CA THR A 21 6.33 -21.26 -11.69
C THR A 21 5.44 -22.05 -12.64
N GLU A 22 5.87 -22.20 -13.89
CA GLU A 22 5.12 -22.95 -14.90
C GLU A 22 4.92 -24.42 -14.51
N ALA A 23 5.88 -24.99 -13.77
CA ALA A 23 5.78 -26.32 -13.20
C ALA A 23 4.53 -26.49 -12.30
N ILE A 24 4.16 -25.48 -11.51
CA ILE A 24 2.96 -25.56 -10.67
C ILE A 24 1.72 -25.26 -11.51
N ARG A 25 1.79 -24.25 -12.39
CA ARG A 25 0.66 -23.80 -13.21
C ARG A 25 0.13 -24.90 -14.13
N SER A 26 1.03 -25.66 -14.74
CA SER A 26 0.67 -26.80 -15.62
C SER A 26 -0.01 -27.97 -14.89
N ARG A 27 0.11 -28.04 -13.55
CA ARG A 27 -0.39 -29.16 -12.74
C ARG A 27 -1.61 -28.82 -11.88
N CYS A 28 -1.99 -27.55 -11.83
CA CYS A 28 -3.08 -27.06 -10.99
C CYS A 28 -4.21 -26.47 -11.82
N LEU A 29 -5.45 -26.72 -11.43
CA LEU A 29 -6.61 -26.00 -11.97
C LEU A 29 -6.52 -24.54 -11.54
N ASN A 30 -6.46 -23.63 -12.51
CA ASN A 30 -6.35 -22.21 -12.25
C ASN A 30 -7.73 -21.56 -12.12
N VAL A 31 -8.18 -21.32 -10.88
CA VAL A 31 -9.45 -20.67 -10.59
C VAL A 31 -9.23 -19.18 -10.36
N ARG A 32 -9.69 -18.34 -11.29
CA ARG A 32 -9.59 -16.88 -11.16
C ARG A 32 -10.78 -16.33 -10.39
N ILE A 33 -10.50 -15.71 -9.25
CA ILE A 33 -11.50 -14.99 -8.44
C ILE A 33 -11.39 -13.51 -8.78
N ASN A 34 -12.42 -12.97 -9.44
CA ASN A 34 -12.48 -11.55 -9.75
C ASN A 34 -12.94 -10.74 -8.52
N ALA A 35 -12.46 -9.50 -8.42
CA ALA A 35 -12.94 -8.59 -7.40
C ALA A 35 -14.45 -8.31 -7.60
N PRO A 36 -15.25 -8.28 -6.52
CA PRO A 36 -16.69 -8.04 -6.63
C PRO A 36 -16.99 -6.69 -7.28
N ALA A 37 -18.14 -6.61 -7.95
CA ALA A 37 -18.70 -5.35 -8.42
C ALA A 37 -19.20 -4.51 -7.23
N GLN A 38 -19.27 -3.19 -7.38
CA GLN A 38 -19.69 -2.29 -6.31
C GLN A 38 -21.10 -2.63 -5.79
N GLU A 39 -22.03 -2.96 -6.69
CA GLU A 39 -23.38 -3.42 -6.35
C GLU A 39 -23.37 -4.70 -5.49
N GLN A 40 -22.46 -5.63 -5.77
CA GLN A 40 -22.35 -6.87 -4.98
C GLN A 40 -21.85 -6.57 -3.57
N ILE A 41 -20.92 -5.62 -3.42
CA ILE A 41 -20.44 -5.17 -2.11
C ILE A 41 -21.57 -4.54 -1.31
N VAL A 42 -22.38 -3.68 -1.94
CA VAL A 42 -23.57 -3.08 -1.32
C VAL A 42 -24.53 -4.15 -0.81
N ARG A 43 -24.87 -5.15 -1.64
CA ARG A 43 -25.74 -6.27 -1.24
C ARG A 43 -25.21 -7.03 -0.01
N VAL A 44 -23.89 -7.25 0.05
CA VAL A 44 -23.27 -7.91 1.21
C VAL A 44 -23.33 -7.03 2.45
N LEU A 45 -23.07 -5.73 2.33
CA LEU A 45 -23.16 -4.79 3.46
C LEU A 45 -24.60 -4.66 3.97
N ASP A 46 -25.59 -4.60 3.08
CA ASP A 46 -27.01 -4.56 3.47
C ASP A 46 -27.44 -5.88 4.15
N PHE A 47 -26.91 -7.02 3.70
CA PHE A 47 -27.14 -8.31 4.34
C PHE A 47 -26.54 -8.37 5.76
N ILE A 48 -25.31 -7.86 5.95
CA ILE A 48 -24.68 -7.75 7.27
C ILE A 48 -25.49 -6.81 8.16
N GLY A 49 -25.87 -5.63 7.65
CA GLY A 49 -26.67 -4.66 8.39
C GLY A 49 -28.01 -5.23 8.88
N LYS A 50 -28.71 -5.98 8.02
CA LYS A 50 -29.97 -6.66 8.39
C LYS A 50 -29.76 -7.74 9.45
N LYS A 51 -28.69 -8.52 9.36
CA LYS A 51 -28.38 -9.58 10.33
C LYS A 51 -27.99 -9.02 11.69
N GLU A 52 -27.27 -7.92 11.72
CA GLU A 52 -26.85 -7.22 12.95
C GLU A 52 -27.96 -6.30 13.52
N GLY A 53 -29.13 -6.21 12.86
CA GLY A 53 -30.23 -5.35 13.30
C GLY A 53 -29.91 -3.84 13.21
N LEU A 54 -29.06 -3.45 12.27
CA LEU A 54 -28.58 -2.08 12.11
C LEU A 54 -29.46 -1.27 11.17
N GLU A 55 -29.83 -0.06 11.59
CA GLU A 55 -30.54 0.90 10.74
C GLU A 55 -29.55 1.67 9.85
N VAL A 56 -29.35 1.19 8.62
CA VAL A 56 -28.40 1.80 7.68
C VAL A 56 -29.12 2.80 6.76
N PRO A 57 -28.70 4.07 6.71
CA PRO A 57 -29.32 5.05 5.83
C PRO A 57 -29.07 4.75 4.34
N PRO A 58 -30.01 5.11 3.46
CA PRO A 58 -29.89 4.84 2.03
C PRO A 58 -28.67 5.57 1.45
N GLY A 59 -27.89 4.87 0.63
CA GLY A 59 -26.69 5.40 -0.02
C GLY A 59 -25.40 5.34 0.83
N PHE A 60 -25.48 5.03 2.13
CA PHE A 60 -24.29 4.91 2.97
C PHE A 60 -23.40 3.72 2.55
N THR A 61 -24.02 2.56 2.28
CA THR A 61 -23.31 1.35 1.82
C THR A 61 -22.66 1.56 0.45
N ALA A 62 -23.27 2.35 -0.44
CA ALA A 62 -22.70 2.71 -1.74
C ALA A 62 -21.41 3.53 -1.60
N ARG A 63 -21.38 4.50 -0.67
CA ARG A 63 -20.19 5.32 -0.35
C ARG A 63 -19.05 4.47 0.21
N ILE A 64 -19.36 3.51 1.09
CA ILE A 64 -18.36 2.56 1.61
C ILE A 64 -17.82 1.70 0.48
N ALA A 65 -18.70 1.19 -0.38
CA ALA A 65 -18.29 0.36 -1.50
C ALA A 65 -17.36 1.11 -2.46
N GLU A 66 -17.60 2.41 -2.71
CA GLU A 66 -16.73 3.28 -3.51
C GLU A 66 -15.34 3.43 -2.85
N LYS A 67 -15.28 3.80 -1.58
CA LYS A 67 -14.01 3.98 -0.84
C LYS A 67 -13.22 2.68 -0.65
N SER A 68 -13.87 1.52 -0.71
CA SER A 68 -13.24 0.22 -0.48
C SER A 68 -12.34 -0.25 -1.63
N ASN A 69 -12.32 0.43 -2.78
CA ASN A 69 -11.55 0.05 -3.97
C ASN A 69 -11.80 -1.41 -4.40
N ARG A 70 -13.07 -1.85 -4.38
CA ARG A 70 -13.51 -3.23 -4.70
C ARG A 70 -12.93 -4.32 -3.79
N SER A 71 -12.47 -3.96 -2.59
CA SER A 71 -12.05 -4.93 -1.58
C SER A 71 -13.15 -5.13 -0.54
N LEU A 72 -13.75 -6.32 -0.54
CA LEU A 72 -14.83 -6.64 0.39
C LEU A 72 -14.36 -6.59 1.85
N ARG A 73 -13.14 -7.06 2.14
CA ARG A 73 -12.55 -6.97 3.48
C ARG A 73 -12.46 -5.52 3.96
N ARG A 74 -11.99 -4.61 3.09
CA ARG A 74 -11.92 -3.18 3.43
C ARG A 74 -13.32 -2.61 3.67
N ALA A 75 -14.29 -2.94 2.82
CA ALA A 75 -15.66 -2.47 2.97
C ALA A 75 -16.27 -2.87 4.31
N ILE A 76 -16.11 -4.13 4.72
CA ILE A 76 -16.64 -4.64 5.99
C ILE A 76 -15.97 -3.95 7.18
N LEU A 77 -14.63 -3.88 7.20
CA LEU A 77 -13.90 -3.22 8.28
C LEU A 77 -14.25 -1.73 8.39
N SER A 78 -14.42 -1.05 7.25
CA SER A 78 -14.87 0.35 7.24
C SER A 78 -16.29 0.48 7.79
N PHE A 79 -17.19 -0.44 7.46
CA PHE A 79 -18.56 -0.45 7.99
C PHE A 79 -18.58 -0.64 9.51
N GLU A 80 -17.81 -1.60 10.03
CA GLU A 80 -17.63 -1.83 11.47
C GLU A 80 -17.02 -0.61 12.18
N THR A 81 -16.00 -0.01 11.57
CA THR A 81 -15.35 1.20 12.13
C THR A 81 -16.34 2.35 12.24
N CYS A 82 -17.15 2.58 11.21
CA CYS A 82 -18.19 3.62 11.25
C CYS A 82 -19.21 3.37 12.35
N ARG A 83 -19.57 2.10 12.60
CA ARG A 83 -20.48 1.72 13.69
C ARG A 83 -19.90 1.99 15.07
N VAL A 84 -18.62 1.68 15.28
CA VAL A 84 -17.92 1.93 16.55
C VAL A 84 -17.74 3.42 16.81
N GLN A 85 -17.43 4.20 15.77
CA GLN A 85 -17.24 5.64 15.88
C GLN A 85 -18.53 6.38 16.27
N GLN A 86 -19.64 6.05 15.62
CA GLN A 86 -20.90 6.73 15.87
C GLN A 86 -22.10 5.86 15.46
N TYR A 87 -23.02 5.67 16.40
CA TYR A 87 -24.34 5.09 16.14
C TYR A 87 -25.43 5.85 16.90
N PRO A 88 -26.62 6.12 16.31
CA PRO A 88 -27.10 5.77 14.96
C PRO A 88 -26.30 6.41 13.80
N PHE A 89 -26.30 5.76 12.63
CA PHE A 89 -25.57 6.26 11.47
C PHE A 89 -26.18 7.57 10.96
N LYS A 90 -25.34 8.54 10.62
CA LYS A 90 -25.76 9.80 9.99
C LYS A 90 -25.57 9.75 8.48
N ASN A 91 -26.47 10.39 7.72
CA ASN A 91 -26.38 10.46 6.25
C ASN A 91 -25.03 11.02 5.75
N TYR A 92 -24.47 11.99 6.47
CA TYR A 92 -23.20 12.66 6.14
C TYR A 92 -22.01 12.18 6.97
N GLN A 93 -22.07 11.00 7.58
CA GLN A 93 -20.91 10.49 8.32
C GLN A 93 -19.70 10.37 7.38
N GLU A 94 -18.56 10.88 7.84
CA GLU A 94 -17.30 10.73 7.14
C GLU A 94 -16.76 9.33 7.40
N ILE A 95 -16.53 8.59 6.31
CA ILE A 95 -15.87 7.30 6.36
C ILE A 95 -14.38 7.59 6.47
N SER A 96 -13.82 7.43 7.67
CA SER A 96 -12.40 7.66 7.92
C SER A 96 -11.53 6.69 7.10
N PRO A 97 -10.48 7.16 6.42
CA PRO A 97 -9.49 6.27 5.81
C PRO A 97 -8.70 5.50 6.88
N LEU A 98 -7.91 4.51 6.44
CA LEU A 98 -6.96 3.85 7.33
C LEU A 98 -5.87 4.85 7.76
N GLU A 99 -5.43 4.79 9.01
CA GLU A 99 -4.45 5.73 9.58
C GLU A 99 -3.17 5.83 8.73
N TRP A 100 -2.68 4.70 8.22
CA TRP A 100 -1.50 4.69 7.36
C TRP A 100 -1.75 5.34 5.99
N GLU A 101 -2.97 5.28 5.45
CA GLU A 101 -3.31 5.94 4.18
C GLU A 101 -3.36 7.46 4.35
N GLU A 102 -3.81 7.93 5.51
CA GLU A 102 -3.78 9.35 5.88
C GLU A 102 -2.34 9.83 6.08
N TYR A 103 -1.53 9.07 6.82
CA TYR A 103 -0.12 9.40 7.05
C TYR A 103 0.66 9.52 5.74
N VAL A 104 0.43 8.62 4.79
CA VAL A 104 1.02 8.70 3.43
C VAL A 104 0.48 9.91 2.65
N SER A 105 -0.74 10.36 2.93
CA SER A 105 -1.32 11.58 2.33
C SER A 105 -0.57 12.82 2.79
N THR A 106 -0.36 12.91 4.10
CA THR A 106 0.39 13.98 4.75
C THR A 106 1.83 13.98 4.24
N LEU A 107 2.46 12.80 4.15
CA LEU A 107 3.80 12.65 3.60
C LEU A 107 3.90 13.16 2.15
N SER A 108 2.93 12.81 1.31
CA SER A 108 2.88 13.29 -0.09
C SER A 108 2.73 14.81 -0.15
N SER A 109 1.87 15.37 0.70
CA SER A 109 1.65 16.82 0.80
C SER A 109 2.90 17.56 1.28
N ASP A 110 3.63 16.97 2.24
CA ASP A 110 4.88 17.53 2.77
C ASP A 110 5.99 17.61 1.73
N ILE A 111 6.09 16.59 0.86
CA ILE A 111 7.01 16.56 -0.28
C ILE A 111 6.65 17.62 -1.33
N MET A 112 5.34 17.84 -1.56
CA MET A 112 4.88 18.83 -2.54
C MET A 112 5.07 20.28 -2.06
N LYS A 113 4.93 20.52 -0.75
CA LYS A 113 5.03 21.87 -0.17
C LYS A 113 6.46 22.42 -0.22
N GLU A 114 7.46 21.60 0.09
CA GLU A 114 8.85 22.05 0.20
C GLU A 114 9.83 20.98 -0.27
N GLN A 115 10.68 21.33 -1.24
CA GLN A 115 11.69 20.45 -1.81
C GLN A 115 13.10 20.82 -1.30
N SER A 116 13.25 21.05 0.01
CA SER A 116 14.54 21.34 0.64
C SER A 116 15.21 20.07 1.20
N PRO A 117 16.56 20.04 1.34
CA PRO A 117 17.26 18.92 1.96
C PRO A 117 16.80 18.63 3.40
N LYS A 118 16.43 19.68 4.14
CA LYS A 118 15.88 19.56 5.50
C LYS A 118 14.54 18.83 5.50
N ARG A 119 13.62 19.22 4.61
CA ARG A 119 12.32 18.56 4.50
C ARG A 119 12.45 17.10 4.05
N LEU A 120 13.39 16.82 3.15
CA LEU A 120 13.68 15.47 2.70
C LEU A 120 14.20 14.55 3.84
N PHE A 121 14.97 15.09 4.78
CA PHE A 121 15.40 14.35 5.98
C PHE A 121 14.21 13.98 6.89
N GLU A 122 13.29 14.92 7.10
CA GLU A 122 12.07 14.67 7.89
C GLU A 122 11.16 13.63 7.23
N VAL A 123 10.94 13.76 5.91
CA VAL A 123 10.19 12.80 5.08
C VAL A 123 10.79 11.40 5.18
N ARG A 124 12.13 11.29 5.20
CA ARG A 124 12.83 10.02 5.39
C ARG A 124 12.53 9.40 6.76
N GLY A 125 12.49 10.20 7.83
CA GLY A 125 12.08 9.72 9.17
C GLY A 125 10.68 9.13 9.16
N LYS A 126 9.73 9.85 8.56
CA LYS A 126 8.33 9.39 8.40
C LYS A 126 8.20 8.09 7.60
N LEU A 127 9.01 7.93 6.55
CA LEU A 127 9.06 6.70 5.77
C LEU A 127 9.58 5.52 6.60
N TYR A 128 10.57 5.74 7.46
CA TYR A 128 11.06 4.68 8.35
C TYR A 128 9.99 4.25 9.35
N GLU A 129 9.20 5.17 9.91
CA GLU A 129 8.08 4.82 10.80
C GLU A 129 7.08 3.88 10.11
N LEU A 130 6.73 4.16 8.84
CA LEU A 130 5.86 3.28 8.05
C LEU A 130 6.45 1.89 7.82
N LEU A 131 7.77 1.81 7.57
CA LEU A 131 8.46 0.53 7.37
C LEU A 131 8.59 -0.27 8.68
N VAL A 132 8.84 0.40 9.80
CA VAL A 132 8.86 -0.22 11.14
C VAL A 132 7.48 -0.79 11.48
N ASN A 133 6.42 -0.09 11.11
CA ASN A 133 5.04 -0.55 11.25
C ASN A 133 4.64 -1.65 10.22
N CYS A 134 5.64 -2.27 9.57
CA CYS A 134 5.47 -3.42 8.70
C CYS A 134 4.54 -3.19 7.49
N ILE A 135 4.45 -1.96 7.00
CA ILE A 135 3.71 -1.66 5.77
C ILE A 135 4.61 -1.97 4.57
N PRO A 136 4.19 -2.89 3.67
CA PRO A 136 4.98 -3.24 2.50
C PRO A 136 5.35 -2.01 1.66
N PRO A 137 6.62 -1.85 1.26
CA PRO A 137 7.08 -0.69 0.48
C PRO A 137 6.39 -0.58 -0.88
N GLU A 138 5.94 -1.71 -1.44
CA GLU A 138 5.16 -1.81 -2.68
C GLU A 138 3.83 -1.04 -2.58
N ILE A 139 3.20 -1.07 -1.41
CA ILE A 139 1.94 -0.37 -1.14
C ILE A 139 2.21 1.13 -1.02
N LEU A 140 3.27 1.52 -0.30
CA LEU A 140 3.68 2.92 -0.14
C LEU A 140 3.96 3.58 -1.49
N LEU A 141 4.77 2.92 -2.34
CA LEU A 141 5.05 3.41 -3.69
C LEU A 141 3.79 3.55 -4.54
N LYS A 142 2.89 2.57 -4.47
CA LYS A 142 1.65 2.60 -5.25
C LYS A 142 0.77 3.79 -4.84
N VAL A 143 0.62 4.04 -3.54
CA VAL A 143 -0.19 5.15 -3.03
C VAL A 143 0.46 6.50 -3.34
N HIS A 144 1.78 6.63 -3.16
CA HIS A 144 2.52 7.83 -3.55
C HIS A 144 2.39 8.14 -5.04
N ARG A 145 2.55 7.13 -5.91
CA ARG A 145 2.42 7.28 -7.36
C ARG A 145 1.02 7.74 -7.77
N MET A 146 -0.03 7.20 -7.15
CA MET A 146 -1.40 7.63 -7.45
C MET A 146 -1.67 9.08 -7.04
N ARG A 147 -1.01 9.59 -5.98
CA ARG A 147 -1.27 10.94 -5.44
C ARG A 147 -0.39 12.05 -6.02
N LEU A 148 0.89 11.79 -6.29
CA LEU A 148 1.83 12.82 -6.76
C LEU A 148 1.68 13.14 -8.27
N GLY A 149 0.97 12.31 -9.04
CA GLY A 149 0.78 12.50 -10.49
C GLY A 149 2.09 12.39 -11.29
N GLN A 150 1.99 12.31 -12.63
CA GLN A 150 3.11 11.98 -13.54
C GLN A 150 4.33 12.92 -13.53
N LYS A 151 4.23 14.13 -12.96
CA LYS A 151 5.25 15.18 -13.10
C LYS A 151 6.36 15.16 -12.04
N ALA A 152 6.15 14.54 -10.87
CA ALA A 152 7.20 14.39 -9.84
C ALA A 152 7.90 13.01 -9.88
N ILE A 153 7.57 12.19 -10.87
CA ILE A 153 7.83 10.74 -10.89
C ILE A 153 9.29 10.39 -11.19
N PHE A 154 9.99 11.15 -12.02
CA PHE A 154 11.27 10.68 -12.58
C PHE A 154 12.44 10.67 -11.60
N HIS A 155 12.50 11.61 -10.64
CA HIS A 155 13.66 11.67 -9.73
C HIS A 155 13.54 10.78 -8.49
N LEU A 156 12.33 10.57 -7.97
CA LEU A 156 12.13 9.67 -6.83
C LEU A 156 12.13 8.20 -7.27
N GLU A 157 11.52 7.84 -8.41
CA GLU A 157 11.42 6.44 -8.82
C GLU A 157 12.76 5.77 -9.18
N GLY A 158 13.72 6.49 -9.77
CA GLY A 158 15.04 5.94 -10.08
C GLY A 158 15.79 5.49 -8.82
N ASN A 159 15.68 6.26 -7.74
CA ASN A 159 16.40 6.03 -6.49
C ASN A 159 15.62 5.19 -5.48
N PHE A 160 14.28 5.31 -5.42
CA PHE A 160 13.46 4.45 -4.56
C PHE A 160 13.43 3.00 -5.05
N ARG A 161 13.51 2.77 -6.38
CA ARG A 161 13.45 1.42 -6.94
C ARG A 161 14.76 0.66 -6.71
N SER A 162 15.92 1.32 -6.79
CA SER A 162 17.21 0.72 -6.39
C SER A 162 17.25 0.44 -4.88
N TYR A 163 16.80 1.39 -4.05
CA TYR A 163 16.75 1.23 -2.60
C TYR A 163 15.76 0.15 -2.12
N ILE A 164 14.57 0.08 -2.71
CA ILE A 164 13.58 -0.96 -2.39
C ILE A 164 14.03 -2.30 -2.93
N LEU A 165 14.68 -2.40 -4.11
CA LEU A 165 15.26 -3.65 -4.56
C LEU A 165 16.30 -4.16 -3.55
N ASP A 166 17.22 -3.31 -3.10
CA ASP A 166 18.25 -3.71 -2.12
C ASP A 166 17.63 -4.08 -0.75
N SER A 167 16.69 -3.27 -0.26
CA SER A 167 16.01 -3.51 1.03
C SER A 167 15.11 -4.75 1.01
N THR A 168 14.37 -4.94 -0.08
CA THR A 168 13.39 -6.04 -0.23
C THR A 168 14.11 -7.35 -0.56
N ILE A 169 15.23 -7.31 -1.30
CA ILE A 169 16.13 -8.47 -1.46
C ILE A 169 16.73 -8.89 -0.11
N LEU A 170 17.09 -7.94 0.76
CA LEU A 170 17.62 -8.22 2.10
C LEU A 170 16.55 -8.80 3.06
N ILE A 171 15.31 -8.30 2.99
CA ILE A 171 14.19 -8.77 3.82
C ILE A 171 13.68 -10.15 3.34
N ILE A 172 13.52 -10.36 2.03
CA ILE A 172 13.04 -11.63 1.45
C ILE A 172 14.06 -12.78 1.63
N ARG A 173 15.37 -12.47 1.70
CA ARG A 173 16.43 -13.47 1.92
C ARG A 173 16.56 -13.98 3.36
N GLY A 174 15.63 -13.65 4.26
CA GLY A 174 15.57 -14.27 5.59
C GLY A 174 16.76 -13.94 6.50
N ARG A 175 17.49 -12.85 6.27
CA ARG A 175 18.45 -12.30 7.25
C ARG A 175 17.75 -11.41 8.28
N GLY A 176 16.56 -11.82 8.71
CA GLY A 176 15.84 -11.23 9.83
C GLY A 176 16.42 -11.75 11.14
N LYS A 177 17.57 -11.21 11.58
CA LYS A 177 17.93 -11.24 12.99
C LYS A 177 18.51 -9.89 13.38
N GLN A 178 17.72 -9.18 14.19
CA GLN A 178 18.07 -8.00 14.97
C GLN A 178 18.60 -6.81 14.17
N LEU A 179 17.75 -5.79 13.99
CA LEU A 179 18.21 -4.43 13.75
C LEU A 179 18.65 -3.80 15.09
N PRO A 180 19.96 -3.79 15.42
CA PRO A 180 20.51 -2.63 16.10
C PRO A 180 21.79 -2.09 15.46
N HIS A 181 22.37 -2.74 14.45
CA HIS A 181 23.64 -2.31 13.87
C HIS A 181 23.71 -2.56 12.36
N PHE A 182 23.10 -1.69 11.56
CA PHE A 182 23.51 -1.48 10.17
C PHE A 182 24.10 -0.08 10.03
N LYS A 183 25.27 0.10 10.65
CA LYS A 183 26.22 1.15 10.28
C LYS A 183 26.86 0.73 8.96
N PHE A 184 26.88 1.66 8.01
CA PHE A 184 27.92 1.80 6.97
C PHE A 184 28.01 0.71 5.89
N ALA A 185 27.19 0.85 4.83
CA ALA A 185 27.61 0.54 3.45
C ALA A 185 26.73 1.28 2.43
N ALA A 186 25.43 1.45 2.70
CA ALA A 186 24.51 2.20 1.85
C ALA A 186 24.64 3.74 1.98
N SER A 187 25.43 4.22 2.95
CA SER A 187 25.63 5.66 3.20
C SER A 187 26.40 6.32 2.05
N GLY A 188 27.41 5.66 1.46
CA GLY A 188 28.34 6.32 0.54
C GLY A 188 27.75 6.69 -0.83
N ALA A 189 27.05 5.77 -1.48
CA ALA A 189 26.59 5.99 -2.86
C ALA A 189 25.38 6.94 -2.96
N PHE A 190 24.49 6.94 -1.95
CA PHE A 190 23.32 7.81 -1.91
C PHE A 190 23.62 9.18 -1.32
N LEU A 191 24.51 9.30 -0.31
CA LEU A 191 25.00 10.61 0.12
C LEU A 191 25.93 11.24 -0.92
N GLY A 192 26.75 10.44 -1.63
CA GLY A 192 27.60 10.93 -2.71
C GLY A 192 26.80 11.54 -3.87
N TRP A 193 25.65 10.97 -4.22
CA TRP A 193 24.78 11.53 -5.26
C TRP A 193 23.88 12.66 -4.75
N LEU A 194 23.31 12.56 -3.54
CA LEU A 194 22.46 13.62 -2.94
C LEU A 194 23.24 14.93 -2.71
N PHE A 195 24.56 14.88 -2.47
CA PHE A 195 25.42 16.06 -2.34
C PHE A 195 26.10 16.49 -3.65
N SER A 196 26.20 15.64 -4.67
CA SER A 196 26.78 16.01 -5.97
C SER A 196 25.78 16.73 -6.90
N ASP A 197 24.47 16.52 -6.71
CA ASP A 197 23.42 17.09 -7.58
C ASP A 197 22.66 18.29 -6.99
N THR A 198 23.01 18.75 -5.78
CA THR A 198 22.55 20.07 -5.28
C THR A 198 22.95 21.21 -6.21
N GLY A 199 24.01 21.04 -7.02
CA GLY A 199 24.39 21.97 -8.09
C GLY A 199 23.49 21.90 -9.35
N ASN A 200 22.89 20.75 -9.67
CA ASN A 200 22.06 20.57 -10.86
C ASN A 200 20.58 20.84 -10.61
N ILE A 201 20.08 20.57 -9.41
CA ILE A 201 18.69 20.89 -9.02
C ILE A 201 18.45 22.41 -9.10
N HIS A 202 19.46 23.21 -8.74
CA HIS A 202 19.38 24.67 -8.82
C HIS A 202 19.47 25.21 -10.27
N ARG A 203 20.13 24.50 -11.20
CA ARG A 203 20.19 24.86 -12.64
C ARG A 203 18.89 24.50 -13.38
N LEU A 204 18.33 23.33 -13.10
CA LEU A 204 17.10 22.85 -13.75
C LEU A 204 15.84 23.63 -13.36
N ILE A 205 15.81 24.26 -12.19
CA ILE A 205 14.64 25.04 -11.71
C ILE A 205 14.63 26.49 -12.26
N LEU A 206 15.78 27.04 -12.66
CA LEU A 206 15.87 28.42 -13.18
C LEU A 206 15.81 28.54 -14.72
N GLY A 207 15.69 27.44 -15.46
CA GLY A 207 15.59 27.47 -16.92
C GLY A 207 16.79 28.16 -17.59
N ARG A 208 18.01 27.82 -17.18
CA ARG A 208 19.24 28.13 -17.92
C ARG A 208 20.07 26.88 -18.13
#